data_AF-A0A516SAU5-F1
#
_entry.id   AF-A0A516SAU5-F1
#
_cell.length_a   1.000
_cell.length_b   1.000
_cell.length_c   1.000
_cell.angle_alpha   90.00
_cell.angle_beta   90.00
_cell.angle_gamma   90.00
#
_symmetry.space_group_name_H-M   'P 1'
#
loop_
_entity.id
_entity.type
_entity.pdbx_description
1 polymer ?
#
loop_
_entity_poly.entity_id
_entity_poly.type
_entity_poly.pdbx_seq_one_letter_code
_entity_poly.pdbx_strand_id
1 'polypeptide(L)'
;MLRFVTVERFAELSGYTPHAIRAKISRGIWRHGDVVIKAPDNRILIDVQRYEEWVLSATQLGQLRSNTPSQSPLPLREPAQRPVVGASPPPLGARKTSKGLRG
;
A
#
# COMPACT_ATOMS: atom_id res chain seq x y z
N MET A 1 11.22 34.83 -17.90
CA MET A 1 11.84 33.59 -17.37
C MET A 1 11.68 32.48 -18.39
N LEU A 2 12.72 31.65 -18.55
CA LEU A 2 12.66 30.44 -19.38
C LEU A 2 11.76 29.40 -18.69
N ARG A 3 10.70 28.97 -19.38
CA ARG A 3 9.75 27.96 -18.86
C ARG A 3 10.32 26.54 -18.94
N PHE A 4 11.09 26.28 -19.99
CA PHE A 4 11.72 25.01 -20.27
C PHE A 4 13.22 25.07 -19.97
N VAL A 5 13.69 24.12 -19.19
CA VAL A 5 15.10 24.00 -18.81
C VAL A 5 15.63 22.61 -19.13
N THR A 6 16.93 22.51 -19.42
CA THR A 6 17.59 21.22 -19.60
C THR A 6 17.67 20.47 -18.27
N VAL A 7 17.84 19.15 -18.34
CA VAL A 7 18.00 18.30 -17.15
C VAL A 7 19.18 18.75 -16.30
N GLU A 8 20.29 19.16 -16.91
CA GLU A 8 21.48 19.66 -16.19
C GLU A 8 21.18 20.97 -15.46
N ARG A 9 20.52 21.92 -16.11
CA ARG A 9 20.19 23.19 -15.47
C ARG A 9 19.14 23.01 -14.36
N PHE A 10 18.17 22.13 -14.58
CA PHE A 10 17.18 21.79 -13.57
C PHE A 10 17.83 21.09 -12.35
N ALA A 11 18.82 20.24 -12.58
CA ALA A 11 19.58 19.59 -11.52
C ALA A 11 20.27 20.61 -10.60
N GLU A 12 20.92 21.64 -11.18
CA GLU A 12 21.53 22.73 -10.41
C GLU A 12 20.51 23.53 -9.60
N LEU A 13 19.34 23.82 -10.17
CA LEU A 13 18.32 24.66 -9.54
C LEU A 13 17.54 23.94 -8.43
N SER A 14 17.21 22.67 -8.66
CA SER A 14 16.37 21.87 -7.75
C SER A 14 17.17 21.08 -6.71
N GLY A 15 18.48 20.92 -6.92
CA GLY A 15 19.35 20.06 -6.11
C GLY A 15 19.20 18.56 -6.43
N TYR A 16 18.41 18.18 -7.44
CA TYR A 16 18.36 16.80 -7.91
C TYR A 16 19.58 16.45 -8.75
N THR A 17 20.01 15.19 -8.70
CA THR A 17 21.01 14.71 -9.66
C THR A 17 20.37 14.45 -11.02
N PRO A 18 21.10 14.64 -12.14
CA PRO A 18 20.60 14.31 -13.48
C PRO A 18 20.20 12.83 -13.59
N HIS A 19 20.87 11.95 -12.83
CA HIS A 19 20.53 10.54 -12.75
C HIS A 19 19.16 10.30 -12.08
N ALA A 20 18.86 10.99 -10.97
CA ALA A 20 17.56 10.88 -10.30
C ALA A 20 16.41 11.34 -11.19
N ILE A 21 16.63 12.40 -11.98
CA ILE A 21 15.66 12.91 -12.95
C ILE A 21 15.37 11.83 -14.01
N ARG A 22 16.42 11.26 -14.64
CA ARG A 22 16.27 10.18 -15.63
C ARG A 22 15.57 8.95 -15.04
N ALA A 23 15.86 8.60 -13.79
CA ALA A 23 15.20 7.50 -13.09
C ALA A 23 13.70 7.77 -12.87
N LYS A 24 13.31 9.00 -12.50
CA LYS A 24 11.89 9.39 -12.35
C LYS A 24 11.13 9.34 -13.67
N ILE A 25 11.79 9.73 -14.78
CA ILE A 25 11.23 9.63 -16.13
C ILE A 25 11.05 8.15 -16.52
N SER A 26 12.08 7.32 -16.34
CA SER A 26 12.04 5.89 -16.67
C SER A 26 10.97 5.13 -15.87
N ARG A 27 10.78 5.48 -14.59
CA ARG A 27 9.73 4.92 -13.73
C ARG A 27 8.31 5.39 -14.09
N GLY A 28 8.16 6.32 -15.04
CA GLY A 28 6.87 6.88 -15.41
C GLY A 28 6.25 7.81 -14.36
N ILE A 29 7.02 8.25 -13.36
CA ILE A 29 6.57 9.21 -12.35
C ILE A 29 6.37 10.58 -13.02
N TRP A 30 7.31 10.94 -13.90
CA TRP A 30 7.21 12.13 -14.73
C TRP A 30 6.78 11.70 -16.14
N ARG A 31 5.54 12.02 -16.49
CA ARG A 31 4.96 11.68 -17.79
C ARG A 31 5.47 12.62 -18.88
N HIS A 32 5.74 12.05 -20.05
CA HIS A 32 6.05 12.82 -21.26
C HIS A 32 4.83 13.64 -21.69
N GLY A 33 5.00 14.95 -21.85
CA GLY A 33 3.92 15.89 -22.18
C GLY A 33 3.36 16.66 -20.98
N ASP A 34 3.61 16.20 -19.75
CA ASP A 34 3.25 16.92 -18.51
C ASP A 34 4.47 17.67 -17.97
N VAL A 35 5.29 17.02 -17.14
CA VAL A 35 6.48 17.63 -16.52
C VAL A 35 7.69 17.62 -17.46
N VAL A 36 7.71 16.66 -18.39
CA VAL A 36 8.85 16.40 -19.27
C VAL A 36 8.42 16.56 -20.71
N ILE A 37 9.03 17.51 -21.40
CA ILE A 37 8.77 17.78 -22.82
C ILE A 37 9.92 17.22 -23.64
N LYS A 38 9.58 16.43 -24.66
CA LYS A 38 10.54 16.00 -25.67
C LYS A 38 10.59 17.08 -26.75
N ALA A 39 11.72 17.75 -26.85
CA ALA A 39 11.95 18.77 -27.85
C ALA A 39 12.07 18.12 -29.25
N PRO A 40 11.76 18.85 -30.34
CA PRO A 40 11.87 18.32 -31.70
C PRO A 40 13.31 17.89 -32.06
N ASP A 41 14.31 18.42 -31.36
CA ASP A 41 15.73 18.08 -31.42
C ASP A 41 16.11 16.81 -30.63
N ASN A 42 15.13 15.98 -30.23
CA ASN A 42 15.31 14.76 -29.41
C ASN A 42 15.86 14.98 -27.99
N ARG A 43 15.96 16.22 -27.52
CA ARG A 43 16.38 16.52 -26.13
C ARG A 43 15.21 16.45 -25.16
N ILE A 44 15.56 16.18 -23.91
CA ILE A 44 14.63 16.17 -22.79
C ILE A 44 14.69 17.52 -22.09
N LEU A 45 13.56 18.21 -22.07
CA LEU A 45 13.38 19.46 -21.35
C LEU A 45 12.41 19.24 -20.19
N ILE A 46 12.65 19.94 -19.09
CA ILE A 46 11.76 19.99 -17.93
C ILE A 46 10.99 21.30 -17.99
N ASP A 47 9.66 21.22 -17.88
CA ASP A 47 8.81 22.40 -17.68
C ASP A 47 8.71 22.69 -16.18
N VAL A 48 9.25 23.83 -15.77
CA VAL A 48 9.31 24.21 -14.34
C VAL A 48 7.90 24.43 -13.78
N GLN A 49 6.96 24.98 -14.55
CA GLN A 49 5.61 25.26 -14.07
C GLN A 49 4.83 23.98 -13.81
N ARG A 50 4.96 23.01 -14.72
CA ARG A 50 4.33 21.69 -14.57
C ARG A 50 4.94 20.89 -13.42
N TYR A 51 6.24 21.06 -13.20
CA TYR A 51 6.91 20.51 -12.01
C TYR A 51 6.32 21.09 -10.72
N GLU A 52 6.11 22.40 -10.64
CA GLU A 52 5.49 23.05 -9.47
C GLU A 52 4.07 22.51 -9.21
N GLU A 53 3.22 22.42 -10.25
CA GLU A 53 1.89 21.80 -10.17
C GLU A 53 1.95 20.36 -9.65
N TRP A 54 2.93 19.58 -10.11
CA TRP A 54 3.15 18.21 -9.67
C TRP A 54 3.59 18.13 -8.20
N VAL A 55 4.49 19.02 -7.75
CA VAL A 55 4.94 19.07 -6.35
C VAL A 55 3.78 19.42 -5.41
N LEU A 56 2.96 20.40 -5.79
CA LEU A 56 1.77 20.78 -5.04
C LEU A 56 0.78 19.61 -4.95
N SER A 57 0.55 18.92 -6.06
CA SER A 57 -0.33 17.74 -6.12
C SER A 57 0.19 16.57 -5.29
N ALA A 58 1.51 16.31 -5.31
CA ALA A 58 2.13 15.26 -4.51
C ALA A 58 2.05 15.56 -3.00
N THR A 59 2.21 16.83 -2.61
CA THR A 59 2.05 17.29 -1.23
C THR A 59 0.62 17.07 -0.75
N GLN A 60 -0.37 17.41 -1.57
CA GLN A 60 -1.80 17.16 -1.30
C GLN A 60 -2.10 15.66 -1.07
N LEU A 61 -1.55 14.79 -1.92
CA LEU A 61 -1.71 13.33 -1.81
C LEU A 61 -0.98 12.72 -0.61
N GLY A 62 0.16 13.29 -0.20
CA GLY A 62 0.90 12.88 0.99
C GLY A 62 0.12 13.15 2.27
N GLN A 63 -0.51 14.34 2.36
CA GLN A 63 -1.35 14.73 3.50
C GLN A 63 -2.57 13.82 3.68
N LEU A 64 -3.17 13.36 2.57
CA LEU A 64 -4.29 12.41 2.60
C LEU A 64 -3.87 11.01 3.05
N ARG A 65 -2.64 10.57 2.76
CA ARG A 65 -2.14 9.25 3.17
C ARG A 65 -1.69 9.21 4.63
N SER A 66 -1.24 10.33 5.20
CA SER A 66 -0.86 10.43 6.61
C SER A 66 -2.04 10.41 7.59
N ASN A 67 -3.29 10.50 7.12
CA ASN A 67 -4.48 10.49 7.98
C ASN A 67 -5.16 9.12 8.07
N THR A 68 -4.53 8.04 7.60
CA THR A 68 -5.03 6.69 7.92
C THR A 68 -4.45 6.30 9.28
N PRO A 69 -5.23 6.24 10.37
CA PRO A 69 -4.75 5.56 11.56
C PRO A 69 -4.40 4.14 11.15
N SER A 70 -3.17 3.74 11.45
CA SER A 70 -2.66 2.38 11.29
C SER A 70 -3.46 1.42 12.17
N GLN A 71 -4.70 1.12 11.80
CA GLN A 71 -5.53 0.17 12.48
C GLN A 71 -5.44 -1.15 11.72
N SER A 72 -4.41 -1.94 12.07
CA SER A 72 -4.30 -3.34 11.69
C SER A 72 -5.50 -4.11 12.27
N PRO A 73 -6.43 -4.65 11.47
CA PRO A 73 -7.43 -5.57 11.97
C PRO A 73 -6.93 -6.97 11.61
N LEU A 74 -5.98 -7.50 12.39
CA LEU A 74 -5.79 -8.93 12.44
C LEU A 74 -6.49 -9.43 13.70
N PRO A 75 -7.75 -9.90 13.63
CA PRO A 75 -8.18 -10.88 14.60
C PRO A 75 -7.36 -12.13 14.31
N LEU A 76 -6.44 -12.45 15.22
CA LEU A 76 -5.87 -13.79 15.32
C LEU A 76 -7.06 -14.74 15.51
N ARG A 77 -7.55 -15.29 14.41
CA ARG A 77 -8.54 -16.36 14.41
C ARG A 77 -7.85 -17.57 15.02
N GLU A 78 -8.13 -17.83 16.29
CA GLU A 78 -7.78 -19.08 16.95
C GLU A 78 -8.29 -20.25 16.11
N PRO A 79 -7.43 -21.22 15.73
CA PRO A 79 -7.91 -22.45 15.14
C PRO A 79 -8.64 -23.26 16.21
N ALA A 80 -9.97 -23.33 16.10
CA ALA A 80 -10.79 -24.24 16.88
C ALA A 80 -10.23 -25.67 16.76
N GLN A 81 -9.79 -26.23 17.89
CA GLN A 81 -9.34 -27.61 17.98
C GLN A 81 -10.53 -28.55 17.74
N ARG A 82 -10.27 -29.56 16.90
CA ARG A 82 -11.24 -30.55 16.39
C ARG A 82 -11.82 -31.43 17.51
N PRO A 83 -13.04 -31.98 17.35
CA PRO A 83 -13.56 -33.00 18.24
C PRO A 83 -12.83 -34.32 18.00
N VAL A 84 -12.24 -34.89 19.06
CA VAL A 84 -11.70 -36.26 19.06
C VAL A 84 -12.86 -37.24 19.28
N VAL A 85 -13.31 -37.85 18.19
CA VAL A 85 -14.15 -39.06 18.22
C VAL A 85 -13.27 -40.27 18.52
N GLY A 86 -13.57 -41.00 19.60
CA GLY A 86 -12.87 -42.23 19.93
C GLY A 86 -13.20 -42.83 21.29
N ALA A 87 -14.44 -43.31 21.52
CA ALA A 87 -14.73 -44.41 22.43
C ALA A 87 -16.10 -45.04 22.13
N SER A 88 -16.13 -46.38 22.14
CA SER A 88 -17.10 -47.35 21.63
C SER A 88 -18.56 -47.28 22.13
N PRO A 89 -19.54 -47.85 21.38
CA PRO A 89 -20.96 -47.89 21.76
C PRO A 89 -21.27 -48.87 22.90
N PRO A 90 -22.43 -48.73 23.59
CA PRO A 90 -22.72 -49.44 24.85
C PRO A 90 -23.23 -50.87 24.62
N PRO A 91 -22.93 -51.85 25.49
CA PRO A 91 -23.61 -53.13 25.47
C PRO A 91 -24.96 -53.08 26.19
N LEU A 92 -25.97 -53.61 25.52
CA LEU A 92 -27.32 -53.86 26.03
C LEU A 92 -27.31 -54.81 27.23
N GLY A 93 -28.07 -54.48 28.27
CA GLY A 93 -28.76 -55.47 29.09
C GLY A 93 -28.78 -55.24 30.60
N ALA A 94 -29.98 -54.95 31.13
CA ALA A 94 -30.53 -55.40 32.43
C ALA A 94 -29.82 -54.93 33.73
N ARG A 95 -30.47 -54.53 34.84
CA ARG A 95 -31.85 -54.59 35.36
C ARG A 95 -31.96 -53.62 36.56
N LYS A 96 -33.10 -52.93 36.62
CA LYS A 96 -33.91 -52.46 37.78
C LYS A 96 -33.35 -52.61 39.21
N THR A 97 -33.44 -51.53 40.00
CA THR A 97 -34.09 -51.42 41.34
C THR A 97 -34.34 -49.92 41.63
N SER A 98 -35.59 -49.43 41.56
CA SER A 98 -36.50 -49.13 42.70
C SER A 98 -35.86 -48.25 43.80
N LYS A 99 -36.28 -47.00 44.02
CA LYS A 99 -37.53 -46.51 44.66
C LYS A 99 -37.12 -45.89 46.00
N GLY A 100 -37.30 -44.57 46.12
CA GLY A 100 -36.77 -43.79 47.25
C GLY A 100 -37.56 -43.91 48.55
N LEU A 101 -37.09 -43.19 49.58
CA LEU A 101 -37.94 -42.57 50.60
C LEU A 101 -37.12 -41.56 51.42
N ARG A 102 -37.81 -40.50 51.86
CA ARG A 102 -37.36 -39.50 52.83
C ARG A 102 -37.24 -40.11 54.22
N GLY A 103 -36.48 -39.44 55.09
CA GLY A 103 -36.46 -39.60 56.54
C GLY A 103 -35.35 -38.74 57.11
#